data_AF-A0A402AC41-F1
#
_entry.id   AF-A0A402AC41-F1
#
_cell.length_a   1.000
_cell.length_b   1.000
_cell.length_c   1.000
_cell.angle_alpha   90.00
_cell.angle_beta   90.00
_cell.angle_gamma   90.00
#
_symmetry.space_group_name_H-M   'P 1'
#
loop_
_entity.id
_entity.type
_entity.pdbx_description
1 polymer ?
#
loop_
_entity_poly.entity_id
_entity_poly.type
_entity_poly.pdbx_seq_one_letter_code
_entity_poly.pdbx_strand_id
1 'polypeptide(L)'
;MLNPLIQSNKIHKVYDIFVPEWNNDRARTSMEQALTANQNNIQVAYVANDGMANAVIAALREQKMNGKVLVTGQDATVAGIQNILTGNQAMTVYKAISKEANATAELVAALSHNTSTANLTQGHTTRTQDGTAIPSILETPVIVTQETIASTVLADNYLTKDQVCQDLPAGTDTHGIC
;
A
#
# COMPACT_ATOMS: atom_id res chain seq x y z
N MET A 1 -9.10 7.83 -9.80
CA MET A 1 -8.40 8.87 -9.00
C MET A 1 -7.40 9.68 -9.83
N LEU A 2 -6.47 9.05 -10.59
CA LEU A 2 -5.47 9.79 -11.38
C LEU A 2 -5.99 10.33 -12.73
N ASN A 3 -7.13 9.83 -13.22
CA ASN A 3 -7.69 10.21 -14.54
C ASN A 3 -7.77 11.73 -14.77
N PRO A 4 -8.21 12.57 -13.82
CA PRO A 4 -8.23 14.02 -14.04
C PRO A 4 -6.83 14.59 -14.32
N LEU A 5 -5.79 14.11 -13.63
CA LEU A 5 -4.40 14.57 -13.82
C LEU A 5 -3.81 14.09 -15.15
N ILE A 6 -4.17 12.88 -15.56
CA ILE A 6 -3.79 12.32 -16.87
C ILE A 6 -4.46 13.12 -17.99
N GLN A 7 -5.77 13.37 -17.88
CA GLN A 7 -6.53 14.15 -18.86
C GLN A 7 -6.06 15.60 -18.95
N SER A 8 -5.61 16.19 -17.84
CA SER A 8 -5.04 17.53 -17.84
C SER A 8 -3.54 17.58 -18.22
N ASN A 9 -2.95 16.47 -18.68
CA ASN A 9 -1.52 16.35 -19.02
C ASN A 9 -0.56 16.77 -17.90
N LYS A 10 -0.97 16.66 -16.63
CA LYS A 10 -0.09 16.90 -15.48
C LYS A 10 0.76 15.66 -15.15
N ILE A 11 0.26 14.49 -15.53
CA ILE A 11 0.96 13.20 -15.41
C ILE A 11 0.80 12.49 -16.75
N HIS A 12 1.88 11.96 -17.29
CA HIS A 12 1.86 11.14 -18.48
C HIS A 12 1.92 9.66 -18.09
N LYS A 13 0.85 8.92 -18.37
CA LYS A 13 0.83 7.47 -18.13
C LYS A 13 1.57 6.76 -19.26
N VAL A 14 2.79 6.31 -18.98
CA VAL A 14 3.67 5.69 -19.98
C VAL A 14 3.60 4.17 -20.01
N TYR A 15 3.03 3.55 -18.98
CA TYR A 15 2.84 2.11 -18.87
C TYR A 15 1.67 1.83 -17.91
N ASP A 16 0.87 0.81 -18.19
CA ASP A 16 -0.27 0.41 -17.37
C ASP A 16 -0.58 -1.06 -17.59
N ILE A 17 -0.60 -1.84 -16.51
CA ILE A 17 -0.99 -3.24 -16.56
C ILE A 17 -1.77 -3.63 -15.31
N PHE A 18 -2.68 -4.59 -15.48
CA PHE A 18 -3.21 -5.35 -14.38
C PHE A 18 -2.29 -6.53 -14.07
N VAL A 19 -1.95 -6.72 -12.79
CA VAL A 19 -1.17 -7.87 -12.28
C VAL A 19 -2.15 -8.83 -11.60
N PRO A 20 -2.54 -9.95 -12.26
CA PRO A 20 -3.41 -10.94 -11.65
C PRO A 20 -2.80 -11.52 -10.37
N GLU A 21 -3.66 -11.81 -9.41
CA GLU A 21 -3.30 -12.49 -8.16
C GLU A 21 -2.22 -11.80 -7.35
N TRP A 22 -1.99 -10.50 -7.61
CA TRP A 22 -0.92 -9.74 -6.96
C TRP A 22 0.47 -10.37 -7.15
N ASN A 23 0.68 -11.03 -8.29
CA ASN A 23 1.89 -11.80 -8.55
C ASN A 23 3.15 -10.91 -8.61
N ASN A 24 4.05 -11.09 -7.65
CA ASN A 24 5.26 -10.28 -7.49
C ASN A 24 6.24 -10.41 -8.67
N ASP A 25 6.44 -11.63 -9.20
CA ASP A 25 7.35 -11.85 -10.33
C ASP A 25 6.86 -11.13 -11.58
N ARG A 26 5.54 -11.17 -11.84
CA ARG A 26 4.93 -10.42 -12.92
C ARG A 26 5.06 -8.92 -12.72
N ALA A 27 4.86 -8.42 -11.50
CA ALA A 27 5.07 -7.00 -11.20
C ALA A 27 6.52 -6.57 -11.49
N ARG A 28 7.51 -7.39 -11.13
CA ARG A 28 8.92 -7.17 -11.44
C ARG A 28 9.16 -7.14 -12.95
N THR A 29 8.76 -8.18 -13.68
CA THR A 29 8.94 -8.25 -15.14
C THR A 29 8.27 -7.08 -15.85
N SER A 30 7.09 -6.65 -15.39
CA SER A 30 6.41 -5.49 -15.95
C SER A 30 7.14 -4.18 -15.67
N MET A 31 7.78 -4.02 -14.51
CA MET A 31 8.64 -2.86 -14.24
C MET A 31 9.89 -2.87 -15.15
N GLU A 32 10.54 -4.02 -15.34
CA GLU A 32 11.69 -4.18 -16.25
C GLU A 32 11.32 -3.79 -17.69
N GLN A 33 10.15 -4.23 -18.15
CA GLN A 33 9.62 -3.85 -19.47
C GLN A 33 9.32 -2.37 -19.56
N ALA A 34 8.69 -1.78 -18.54
CA ALA A 34 8.38 -0.36 -18.50
C ALA A 34 9.66 0.50 -18.53
N LEU A 35 10.68 0.12 -17.76
CA LEU A 35 12.00 0.77 -17.75
C LEU A 35 12.66 0.70 -19.12
N THR A 36 12.68 -0.47 -19.75
CA THR A 36 13.25 -0.67 -21.09
C THR A 36 12.52 0.17 -22.13
N ALA A 37 11.19 0.11 -22.17
CA ALA A 37 10.36 0.81 -23.15
C ALA A 37 10.47 2.34 -23.05
N ASN A 38 10.74 2.85 -21.84
CA ASN A 38 10.83 4.28 -21.57
C ASN A 38 12.26 4.77 -21.32
N GLN A 39 13.28 3.94 -21.59
CA GLN A 39 14.69 4.30 -21.41
C GLN A 39 14.98 4.86 -20.00
N ASN A 40 14.41 4.20 -18.98
CA ASN A 40 14.45 4.61 -17.57
C ASN A 40 13.81 5.98 -17.25
N ASN A 41 13.11 6.62 -18.20
CA ASN A 41 12.39 7.88 -17.99
C ASN A 41 11.03 7.64 -17.30
N ILE A 42 11.07 7.19 -16.06
CA ILE A 42 9.90 6.97 -15.20
C ILE A 42 10.15 7.70 -13.89
N GLN A 43 9.16 8.44 -13.39
CA GLN A 43 9.27 9.20 -12.13
C GLN A 43 8.50 8.54 -10.99
N VAL A 44 7.42 7.83 -11.30
CA VAL A 44 6.53 7.22 -10.31
C VAL A 44 6.11 5.83 -10.77
N ALA A 45 6.21 4.85 -9.88
CA ALA A 45 5.57 3.55 -9.98
C ALA A 45 4.41 3.49 -8.98
N TYR A 46 3.18 3.59 -9.50
CA TYR A 46 1.97 3.44 -8.69
C TYR A 46 1.67 1.94 -8.54
N VAL A 47 2.10 1.36 -7.43
CA VAL A 47 1.97 -0.07 -7.12
C VAL A 47 0.96 -0.26 -6.01
N ALA A 48 0.14 -1.30 -6.15
CA ALA A 48 -1.09 -1.45 -5.38
C ALA A 48 -0.92 -2.20 -4.04
N ASN A 49 0.22 -2.84 -3.78
CA ASN A 49 0.58 -3.37 -2.45
C ASN A 49 2.10 -3.44 -2.27
N ASP A 50 2.54 -3.66 -1.03
CA ASP A 50 3.96 -3.69 -0.68
C ASP A 50 4.70 -4.90 -1.25
N GLY A 51 4.04 -6.06 -1.40
CA GLY A 51 4.66 -7.26 -1.98
C GLY A 51 5.14 -7.02 -3.41
N MET A 52 4.27 -6.46 -4.24
CA MET A 52 4.62 -6.07 -5.60
C MET A 52 5.58 -4.88 -5.61
N ALA A 53 5.44 -3.93 -4.68
CA ALA A 53 6.35 -2.79 -4.56
C ALA A 53 7.79 -3.25 -4.30
N ASN A 54 8.00 -4.25 -3.44
CA ASN A 54 9.31 -4.85 -3.20
C ASN A 54 9.94 -5.39 -4.49
N ALA A 55 9.14 -6.07 -5.32
CA ALA A 55 9.57 -6.64 -6.58
C ALA A 55 9.89 -5.57 -7.63
N VAL A 56 9.07 -4.51 -7.70
CA VAL A 56 9.30 -3.31 -8.50
C VAL A 56 10.60 -2.60 -8.08
N ILE A 57 10.83 -2.44 -6.78
CA ILE A 57 12.06 -1.85 -6.23
C ILE A 57 13.29 -2.68 -6.59
N ALA A 58 13.19 -4.01 -6.63
CA ALA A 58 14.28 -4.87 -7.09
C ALA A 58 14.66 -4.58 -8.55
N ALA A 59 13.69 -4.51 -9.45
CA ALA A 59 13.92 -4.13 -10.86
C ALA A 59 14.52 -2.72 -10.99
N LEU A 60 14.00 -1.76 -10.22
CA LEU A 60 14.55 -0.40 -10.18
C LEU A 60 16.00 -0.38 -9.70
N ARG A 61 16.35 -1.22 -8.72
CA ARG A 61 17.71 -1.32 -8.18
C ARG A 61 18.71 -1.82 -9.21
N GLU A 62 18.33 -2.79 -10.04
CA GLU A 62 19.17 -3.28 -11.15
C GLU A 62 19.51 -2.19 -12.16
N GLN A 63 18.61 -1.21 -12.33
CA GLN A 63 18.82 -0.03 -13.18
C GLN A 63 19.35 1.20 -12.43
N LYS A 64 19.67 1.09 -11.13
CA LYS A 64 20.11 2.21 -10.27
C LYS A 64 19.08 3.37 -10.22
N MET A 65 17.80 3.00 -10.25
CA MET A 65 16.63 3.88 -10.23
C MET A 65 15.85 3.82 -8.91
N ASN A 66 16.16 2.87 -8.01
CA ASN A 66 15.59 2.84 -6.67
C ASN A 66 15.96 4.13 -5.91
N GLY A 67 15.01 4.71 -5.16
CA GLY A 67 15.16 6.01 -4.51
C GLY A 67 15.10 7.23 -5.45
N LYS A 68 15.11 7.04 -6.77
CA LYS A 68 14.83 8.10 -7.77
C LYS A 68 13.40 8.03 -8.28
N VAL A 69 12.88 6.82 -8.47
CA VAL A 69 11.48 6.56 -8.79
C VAL A 69 10.69 6.46 -7.50
N LEU A 70 9.63 7.25 -7.37
CA LEU A 70 8.71 7.13 -6.25
C LEU A 70 7.88 5.86 -6.40
N VAL A 71 7.92 4.97 -5.41
CA VAL A 71 7.14 3.73 -5.40
C VAL A 71 6.08 3.82 -4.30
N THR A 72 4.82 3.55 -4.63
CA THR A 72 3.73 3.42 -3.64
C THR A 72 3.54 1.97 -3.23
N GLY A 73 2.78 1.75 -2.16
CA GLY A 73 2.35 0.42 -1.74
C GLY A 73 1.12 0.49 -0.83
N GLN A 74 0.79 -0.65 -0.26
CA GLN A 74 -0.33 -0.86 0.67
C GLN A 74 -0.02 -2.10 1.51
N ASP A 75 -0.61 -2.16 2.70
CA ASP A 75 -0.60 -3.25 3.69
C ASP A 75 0.43 -3.06 4.83
N ALA A 76 1.35 -2.11 4.69
CA ALA A 76 2.38 -1.80 5.69
C ALA A 76 3.15 -3.04 6.17
N THR A 77 3.59 -3.86 5.23
CA THR A 77 4.42 -5.05 5.51
C THR A 77 5.77 -4.63 6.11
N VAL A 78 6.44 -5.51 6.83
CA VAL A 78 7.79 -5.25 7.37
C VAL A 78 8.74 -4.75 6.27
N ALA A 79 8.79 -5.44 5.14
CA ALA A 79 9.63 -5.06 4.01
C ALA A 79 9.22 -3.72 3.38
N GLY A 80 7.92 -3.41 3.32
CA GLY A 80 7.42 -2.11 2.89
C GLY A 80 7.90 -0.98 3.80
N ILE A 81 7.79 -1.17 5.13
CA ILE A 81 8.29 -0.20 6.11
C ILE A 81 9.82 -0.06 6.05
N GLN A 82 10.57 -1.16 5.91
CA GLN A 82 12.02 -1.12 5.70
C GLN A 82 12.40 -0.36 4.42
N ASN A 83 11.66 -0.54 3.34
CA ASN A 83 11.86 0.23 2.11
C ASN A 83 11.56 1.71 2.29
N ILE A 84 10.54 2.07 3.08
CA ILE A 84 10.27 3.46 3.43
C ILE A 84 11.41 4.04 4.27
N LEU A 85 11.87 3.32 5.29
CA LEU A 85 13.00 3.73 6.15
C LEU A 85 14.29 3.97 5.34
N THR A 86 14.53 3.15 4.32
CA THR A 86 15.71 3.25 3.44
C THR A 86 15.50 4.15 2.22
N GLY A 87 14.34 4.81 2.10
CA GLY A 87 14.02 5.73 0.99
C GLY A 87 13.75 5.06 -0.37
N ASN A 88 13.58 3.74 -0.40
CA ASN A 88 13.30 2.98 -1.62
C ASN A 88 11.81 2.94 -1.97
N GLN A 89 10.93 3.15 -0.98
CA GLN A 89 9.48 3.27 -1.15
C GLN A 89 9.01 4.60 -0.55
N ALA A 90 8.13 5.30 -1.24
CA ALA A 90 7.69 6.64 -0.82
C ALA A 90 6.63 6.59 0.29
N MET A 91 5.72 5.63 0.18
CA MET A 91 4.62 5.44 1.13
C MET A 91 4.04 4.04 1.04
N THR A 92 3.32 3.66 2.08
CA THR A 92 2.35 2.55 2.07
C THR A 92 1.04 3.02 2.68
N VAL A 93 0.01 2.21 2.55
CA VAL A 93 -1.29 2.44 3.17
C VAL A 93 -1.53 1.36 4.20
N TYR A 94 -1.54 1.75 5.47
CA TYR A 94 -1.84 0.91 6.60
C TYR A 94 -3.36 0.74 6.76
N LYS A 95 -3.77 -0.51 6.87
CA LYS A 95 -5.14 -0.93 7.17
C LYS A 95 -5.09 -1.75 8.44
N ALA A 96 -5.67 -1.23 9.52
CA ALA A 96 -5.61 -1.90 10.81
C ALA A 96 -6.46 -3.17 10.80
N ILE A 97 -5.80 -4.33 10.68
CA ILE A 97 -6.44 -5.65 10.65
C ILE A 97 -7.32 -5.86 11.89
N SER A 98 -6.89 -5.36 13.06
CA SER A 98 -7.67 -5.43 14.29
C SER A 98 -9.02 -4.70 14.20
N LYS A 99 -9.07 -3.53 13.54
CA LYS A 99 -10.32 -2.80 13.32
C LYS A 99 -11.24 -3.55 12.36
N GLU A 100 -10.71 -4.03 11.24
CA GLU A 100 -11.48 -4.81 10.26
C GLU A 100 -12.03 -6.12 10.88
N ALA A 101 -11.24 -6.80 11.70
CA ALA A 101 -11.65 -8.01 12.40
C ALA A 101 -12.74 -7.73 13.45
N ASN A 102 -12.59 -6.66 14.24
CA ASN A 102 -13.59 -6.26 15.24
C ASN A 102 -14.92 -5.87 14.57
N ALA A 103 -14.86 -5.04 13.53
CA ALA A 103 -16.04 -4.65 12.75
C ALA A 103 -16.76 -5.87 12.16
N THR A 104 -16.00 -6.85 11.66
CA THR A 104 -16.54 -8.12 11.17
C THR A 104 -17.19 -8.93 12.28
N ALA A 105 -16.55 -9.05 13.45
CA ALA A 105 -17.10 -9.77 14.59
C ALA A 105 -18.42 -9.14 15.08
N GLU A 106 -18.50 -7.82 15.13
CA GLU A 106 -19.73 -7.08 15.48
C GLU A 106 -20.85 -7.33 14.49
N LEU A 107 -20.56 -7.30 13.18
CA LEU A 107 -21.54 -7.64 12.14
C LEU A 107 -22.03 -9.08 12.27
N VAL A 108 -21.12 -10.04 12.45
CA VAL A 108 -21.46 -11.46 12.60
C VAL A 108 -22.35 -11.67 13.83
N ALA A 109 -22.00 -11.05 14.96
CA ALA A 109 -22.81 -11.13 16.18
C ALA A 109 -24.21 -10.53 15.98
N ALA A 110 -24.31 -9.37 15.31
CA ALA A 110 -25.58 -8.73 15.04
C ALA A 110 -26.48 -9.60 14.15
N LEU A 111 -25.92 -10.15 13.07
CA LEU A 111 -26.61 -11.04 12.15
C LEU A 111 -27.02 -12.36 12.81
N SER A 112 -26.14 -12.98 13.60
CA SER A 112 -26.43 -14.23 14.30
C SER A 112 -27.55 -14.09 15.32
N HIS A 113 -27.71 -12.91 15.92
CA HIS A 113 -28.81 -12.61 16.84
C HIS A 113 -30.05 -12.01 16.16
N ASN A 114 -30.09 -11.95 14.82
CA ASN A 114 -31.15 -11.29 14.04
C ASN A 114 -31.42 -9.84 14.48
N THR A 115 -30.36 -9.12 14.88
CA THR A 115 -30.43 -7.70 15.26
C THR A 115 -30.00 -6.80 14.09
N SER A 116 -30.38 -5.52 14.15
CA SER A 116 -30.09 -4.57 13.08
C SER A 116 -28.60 -4.23 12.98
N THR A 117 -28.08 -4.22 11.76
CA THR A 117 -26.70 -3.76 11.44
C THR A 117 -26.63 -2.29 11.05
N ALA A 118 -27.76 -1.57 11.01
CA ALA A 118 -27.82 -0.19 10.49
C ALA A 118 -26.92 0.80 11.24
N ASN A 119 -26.79 0.64 12.55
CA ASN A 119 -25.91 1.48 13.38
C ASN A 119 -24.43 1.18 13.15
N LEU A 120 -24.10 -0.06 12.78
CA LEU A 120 -22.72 -0.46 12.50
C LEU A 120 -22.26 0.08 11.14
N THR A 121 -23.12 -0.02 10.12
CA THR A 121 -22.79 0.43 8.76
C THR A 121 -22.91 1.94 8.57
N GLN A 122 -23.64 2.65 9.44
CA GLN A 122 -23.82 4.11 9.40
C GLN A 122 -24.31 4.63 8.03
N GLY A 123 -25.06 3.81 7.29
CA GLY A 123 -25.55 4.14 5.96
C GLY A 123 -24.50 4.03 4.83
N HIS A 124 -23.27 3.60 5.14
CA HIS A 124 -22.26 3.29 4.14
C HIS A 124 -22.64 2.02 3.35
N THR A 125 -22.29 2.05 2.06
CA THR A 125 -22.49 0.91 1.16
C THR A 125 -21.28 0.70 0.27
N THR A 126 -21.04 -0.55 -0.10
CA THR A 126 -20.09 -0.94 -1.13
C THR A 126 -20.84 -1.51 -2.32
N ARG A 127 -20.36 -1.27 -3.54
CA ARG A 127 -20.93 -1.88 -4.74
C ARG A 127 -20.22 -3.18 -5.09
N THR A 128 -20.99 -4.23 -5.28
CA THR A 128 -20.54 -5.48 -5.89
C THR A 128 -20.26 -5.28 -7.39
N GLN A 129 -19.69 -6.30 -8.03
CA GLN A 129 -19.35 -6.26 -9.46
C GLN A 129 -20.57 -6.02 -10.36
N ASP A 130 -21.75 -6.51 -9.97
CA ASP A 130 -23.02 -6.29 -10.67
C ASP A 130 -23.70 -4.94 -10.32
N GLY A 131 -23.08 -4.13 -9.46
CA GLY A 131 -23.57 -2.82 -9.06
C GLY A 131 -24.52 -2.81 -7.87
N THR A 132 -24.82 -3.97 -7.27
CA THR A 132 -25.65 -4.06 -6.06
C THR A 132 -24.98 -3.33 -4.90
N ALA A 133 -25.74 -2.47 -4.21
CA ALA A 133 -25.26 -1.76 -3.03
C ALA A 133 -25.49 -2.60 -1.77
N ILE A 134 -24.41 -2.95 -1.07
CA ILE A 134 -24.45 -3.74 0.16
C ILE A 134 -24.06 -2.86 1.34
N PRO A 135 -24.87 -2.77 2.41
CA PRO A 135 -24.50 -2.10 3.65
C PRO A 135 -23.14 -2.60 4.15
N SER A 136 -22.22 -1.68 4.40
CA SER A 136 -20.83 -2.01 4.70
C SER A 136 -20.29 -1.14 5.82
N ILE A 137 -19.35 -1.66 6.58
CA ILE A 137 -18.48 -0.84 7.43
C ILE A 137 -17.24 -0.53 6.61
N LEU A 138 -16.88 0.75 6.50
CA LEU A 138 -15.71 1.21 5.76
C LEU A 138 -14.71 1.80 6.73
N GLU A 139 -13.74 0.98 7.15
CA GLU A 139 -12.63 1.47 7.97
C GLU A 139 -11.79 2.48 7.18
N THR A 140 -11.22 3.45 7.91
CA THR A 140 -10.40 4.49 7.30
C THR A 140 -8.95 4.02 7.19
N PRO A 141 -8.41 3.83 5.97
CA PRO A 141 -7.00 3.51 5.80
C PRO A 141 -6.11 4.72 6.12
N VAL A 142 -4.88 4.46 6.56
CA VAL A 142 -3.93 5.49 6.99
C VAL A 142 -2.70 5.47 6.09
N ILE A 143 -2.28 6.63 5.60
CA ILE A 143 -1.03 6.75 4.83
C ILE A 143 0.16 6.68 5.80
N VAL A 144 1.12 5.83 5.48
CA VAL A 144 2.37 5.69 6.22
C VAL A 144 3.54 6.16 5.35
N THR A 145 4.26 7.16 5.86
CA THR A 145 5.49 7.73 5.30
C THR A 145 6.61 7.62 6.33
N GLN A 146 7.82 8.05 5.97
CA GLN A 146 8.93 8.14 6.94
C GLN A 146 8.58 8.96 8.18
N GLU A 147 7.72 9.97 8.07
CA GLU A 147 7.34 10.83 9.19
C GLU A 147 6.28 10.19 10.09
N THR A 148 5.46 9.26 9.57
CA THR A 148 4.29 8.74 10.28
C THR A 148 4.42 7.30 10.76
N ILE A 149 5.51 6.58 10.45
CA ILE A 149 5.75 5.19 10.92
C ILE A 149 5.57 5.08 12.44
N ALA A 150 6.22 5.96 13.21
CA ALA A 150 6.19 5.92 14.67
C ALA A 150 4.77 6.14 15.23
N SER A 151 4.02 7.09 14.67
CA SER A 151 2.68 7.46 15.13
C SER A 151 1.56 6.58 14.57
N THR A 152 1.89 5.57 13.75
CA THR A 152 0.90 4.67 13.12
C THR A 152 1.21 3.23 13.48
N VAL A 153 1.92 2.50 12.62
CA VAL A 153 2.15 1.05 12.74
C VAL A 153 2.88 0.65 14.01
N LEU A 154 3.73 1.52 14.57
CA LEU A 154 4.41 1.26 15.84
C LEU A 154 3.53 1.63 17.05
N ALA A 155 2.87 2.79 17.02
CA ALA A 155 1.96 3.22 18.09
C ALA A 155 0.79 2.24 18.26
N ASP A 156 0.29 1.67 17.16
CA ASP A 156 -0.79 0.68 17.15
C ASP A 156 -0.30 -0.74 17.51
N ASN A 157 1.01 -0.91 17.78
CA ASN A 157 1.66 -2.21 18.01
C ASN A 157 1.40 -3.23 16.88
N TYR A 158 1.16 -2.74 15.67
CA TYR A 158 0.99 -3.58 14.49
C TYR A 158 2.32 -4.19 14.07
N LEU A 159 3.39 -3.40 14.14
CA LEU A 159 4.78 -3.83 13.99
C LEU A 159 5.61 -3.33 15.18
N THR A 160 6.72 -4.02 15.43
CA THR A 160 7.72 -3.63 16.43
C THR A 160 8.93 -2.96 15.77
N LYS A 161 9.66 -2.14 16.53
CA LYS A 161 10.93 -1.56 16.08
C LYS A 161 11.92 -2.65 15.65
N ASP A 162 12.06 -3.71 16.43
CA ASP A 162 12.98 -4.82 16.12
C ASP A 162 12.68 -5.44 14.75
N GLN A 163 11.41 -5.67 14.42
CA GLN A 163 11.03 -6.20 13.10
C GLN A 163 11.42 -5.26 11.96
N VAL A 164 11.19 -3.96 12.10
CA VAL A 164 11.40 -3.01 11.00
C VAL A 164 12.83 -2.47 10.91
N CYS A 165 13.62 -2.60 11.98
CA CYS A 165 15.04 -2.19 12.01
C CYS A 165 16.00 -3.34 11.73
N GLN A 166 15.51 -4.58 11.70
CA GLN A 166 16.32 -5.74 11.38
C GLN A 166 16.91 -5.66 9.96
N ASP A 167 18.18 -6.05 9.83
CA ASP A 167 18.92 -6.18 8.56
C ASP A 167 18.97 -4.90 7.68
N LEU A 168 18.75 -3.73 8.28
CA LEU A 168 18.92 -2.46 7.60
C LEU A 168 20.41 -2.11 7.41
N PRO A 169 20.75 -1.31 6.37
CA PRO A 169 22.10 -0.79 6.22
C PRO A 169 22.58 -0.05 7.48
N ALA A 170 23.86 -0.21 7.83
CA ALA A 170 24.44 0.45 8.99
C ALA A 170 24.26 1.98 8.93
N GLY A 171 23.83 2.58 10.05
CA GLY A 171 23.57 4.02 10.15
C GLY A 171 22.20 4.46 9.61
N THR A 172 21.30 3.52 9.28
CA THR A 172 19.90 3.86 8.99
C THR A 172 19.20 4.30 10.27
N ASP A 173 19.14 5.61 10.50
CA ASP A 173 18.36 6.23 11.57
C ASP A 173 17.40 7.27 10.97
N THR A 174 16.26 6.78 10.50
CA THR A 174 15.21 7.63 9.95
C THR A 174 14.31 8.10 11.09
N HIS A 175 14.46 9.36 11.49
CA HIS A 175 13.67 10.01 12.54
C HIS A 175 13.75 9.36 13.94
N GLY A 176 14.86 8.72 14.31
CA GLY A 176 15.02 8.05 15.62
C GLY A 176 14.28 6.71 15.72
N ILE A 177 13.85 6.14 14.59
CA ILE A 177 13.10 4.88 14.57
C ILE A 177 14.05 3.72 14.80
N CYS A 178 15.09 3.65 13.96
CA CYS A 178 16.25 2.78 14.00
C CYS A 178 17.49 3.66 14.23
#